data_AF-A0A327J298-F1
#
_entry.id   AF-A0A327J298-F1
#
_cell.length_a   1.000
_cell.length_b   1.000
_cell.length_c   1.000
_cell.angle_alpha   90.00
_cell.angle_beta   90.00
_cell.angle_gamma   90.00
#
_symmetry.space_group_name_H-M   'P 1'
#
loop_
_entity.id
_entity.type
_entity.pdbx_description
1 polymer ?
#
loop_
_entity_poly.entity_id
_entity_poly.type
_entity_poly.pdbx_seq_one_letter_code
_entity_poly.pdbx_strand_id
1 'polypeptide(L)'
;MNIQKINSTPVQNTSFTSLKKGCIPDYVFAGIKDAPALKNFGKDYDAYVSMGTFFSSKKEGREQLSLNIDAIVPKSLKAKVLSKLSLGEPADIVVVKTHATNSKDFITAIWNRSSSLLEKMYKNPEG
;
A
#
# COMPACT_ATOMS: atom_id res chain seq x y z
N MET A 1 27.61 -42.71 5.11
CA MET A 1 26.98 -41.40 5.45
C MET A 1 27.11 -40.52 4.21
N ASN A 2 26.02 -40.31 3.47
CA ASN A 2 26.03 -39.58 2.20
C ASN A 2 25.51 -38.15 2.42
N ILE A 3 26.36 -37.14 2.24
CA ILE A 3 25.96 -35.74 2.34
C ILE A 3 25.64 -35.26 0.92
N GLN A 4 24.36 -35.10 0.60
CA GLN A 4 23.94 -34.43 -0.62
C GLN A 4 24.01 -32.91 -0.40
N LYS A 5 24.88 -32.23 -1.16
CA LYS A 5 24.88 -30.77 -1.28
C LYS A 5 23.67 -30.35 -2.12
N ILE A 6 22.69 -29.74 -1.47
CA ILE A 6 21.57 -29.11 -2.16
C ILE A 6 22.11 -27.80 -2.76
N ASN A 7 22.26 -27.75 -4.07
CA ASN A 7 22.46 -26.49 -4.78
C ASN A 7 21.14 -25.71 -4.73
N SER A 8 20.93 -24.97 -3.64
CA SER A 8 19.88 -23.98 -3.55
C SER A 8 20.27 -22.80 -4.43
N THR A 9 19.82 -22.78 -5.69
CA THR A 9 19.70 -21.52 -6.43
C THR A 9 18.86 -20.59 -5.55
N PRO A 10 19.36 -19.41 -5.14
CA PRO A 10 18.52 -18.48 -4.43
C PRO A 10 17.46 -18.03 -5.42
N VAL A 11 16.24 -18.56 -5.27
CA VAL A 11 15.06 -17.91 -5.83
C VAL A 11 14.98 -16.58 -5.09
N GLN A 12 15.58 -15.54 -5.68
CA GLN A 12 15.42 -14.16 -5.26
C GLN A 12 13.97 -13.72 -5.54
N ASN A 13 13.02 -14.30 -4.82
CA ASN A 13 11.72 -13.73 -4.58
C ASN A 13 11.71 -13.15 -3.17
N THR A 14 12.70 -12.31 -2.84
CA THR A 14 12.56 -11.38 -1.72
C THR A 14 11.68 -10.23 -2.18
N SER A 15 10.37 -10.47 -2.27
CA SER A 15 9.42 -9.36 -2.21
C SER A 15 9.62 -8.69 -0.85
N PHE A 16 10.43 -7.64 -0.82
CA PHE A 16 10.57 -6.67 0.27
C PHE A 16 9.28 -5.85 0.45
N THR A 17 8.11 -6.41 0.12
CA THR A 17 6.83 -5.73 0.32
C THR A 17 6.38 -6.03 1.74
N SER A 18 6.77 -5.15 2.64
CA SER A 18 6.30 -4.92 4.01
C SER A 18 4.79 -4.83 4.20
N LEU A 19 4.06 -4.71 3.09
CA LEU A 19 2.64 -4.46 3.09
C LEU A 19 1.89 -5.77 3.25
N LYS A 20 1.09 -5.83 4.30
CA LYS A 20 0.28 -6.98 4.66
C LYS A 20 -1.15 -6.78 4.15
N LYS A 21 -1.81 -7.90 3.85
CA LYS A 21 -3.23 -7.89 3.51
C LYS A 21 -4.04 -7.52 4.75
N GLY A 22 -4.87 -6.48 4.66
CA GLY A 22 -5.89 -6.13 5.64
C GLY A 22 -7.26 -6.65 5.21
N CYS A 23 -8.29 -5.82 5.36
CA CYS A 23 -9.66 -6.13 4.92
C CYS A 23 -9.80 -5.90 3.41
N ILE A 24 -9.31 -6.86 2.61
CA ILE A 24 -9.38 -6.82 1.15
C ILE A 24 -9.43 -8.25 0.59
N PRO A 25 -10.18 -8.54 -0.49
CA PRO A 25 -10.20 -9.88 -1.08
C PRO A 25 -8.82 -10.28 -1.63
N ASP A 26 -8.48 -11.57 -1.52
CA ASP A 26 -7.16 -12.10 -1.88
C ASP A 26 -6.76 -11.80 -3.33
N TYR A 27 -7.70 -11.96 -4.26
CA TYR A 27 -7.44 -11.68 -5.67
C TYR A 27 -7.15 -10.20 -5.95
N VAL A 28 -7.78 -9.29 -5.18
CA VAL A 28 -7.56 -7.85 -5.31
C VAL A 28 -6.20 -7.50 -4.74
N PHE A 29 -5.86 -8.01 -3.55
CA PHE A 29 -4.55 -7.78 -2.94
C PHE A 29 -3.42 -8.29 -3.83
N ALA A 30 -3.55 -9.52 -4.34
CA ALA A 30 -2.60 -10.09 -5.30
C ALA A 30 -2.49 -9.24 -6.58
N GLY A 31 -3.58 -8.63 -7.03
CA GLY A 31 -3.62 -7.75 -8.19
C GLY A 31 -2.96 -6.38 -7.97
N ILE A 32 -2.84 -5.89 -6.73
CA ILE A 32 -2.31 -4.53 -6.44
C ILE A 32 -0.97 -4.51 -5.71
N LYS A 33 -0.54 -5.61 -5.06
CA LYS A 33 0.66 -5.62 -4.20
C LYS A 33 1.94 -5.11 -4.87
N ASP A 34 2.04 -5.27 -6.20
CA ASP A 34 3.18 -4.86 -7.01
C ASP A 34 2.97 -3.52 -7.74
N ALA A 35 1.83 -2.85 -7.52
CA ALA A 35 1.55 -1.55 -8.10
C ALA A 35 2.62 -0.52 -7.65
N PRO A 36 3.02 0.44 -8.52
CA PRO A 36 4.15 1.33 -8.24
C PRO A 36 4.05 2.08 -6.91
N ALA A 37 2.86 2.56 -6.56
CA ALA A 37 2.60 3.26 -5.31
C ALA A 37 2.85 2.37 -4.08
N LEU A 38 2.29 1.16 -4.08
CA LEU A 38 2.40 0.20 -2.98
C LEU A 38 3.83 -0.37 -2.86
N LYS A 39 4.43 -0.74 -3.98
CA LYS A 39 5.78 -1.27 -4.03
C LYS A 39 6.82 -0.25 -3.55
N ASN A 40 6.66 1.02 -3.91
CA ASN A 40 7.58 2.06 -3.45
C ASN A 40 7.38 2.37 -1.96
N PHE A 41 6.13 2.54 -1.52
CA PHE A 41 5.80 2.79 -0.12
C PHE A 41 6.29 1.66 0.80
N GLY A 42 6.09 0.41 0.37
CA GLY A 42 6.53 -0.78 1.10
C GLY A 42 8.04 -0.91 1.29
N LYS A 43 8.89 -0.11 0.63
CA LYS A 43 10.34 -0.14 0.90
C LYS A 43 10.69 0.48 2.26
N ASP A 44 9.93 1.50 2.64
CA ASP A 44 10.23 2.32 3.81
C ASP A 44 9.27 2.09 4.98
N TYR A 45 8.11 1.47 4.73
CA TYR A 45 7.04 1.32 5.72
C TYR A 45 6.43 -0.09 5.71
N ASP A 46 6.18 -0.66 6.89
CA ASP A 46 5.16 -1.70 7.12
C ASP A 46 3.79 -1.05 7.22
N ALA A 47 2.75 -1.68 6.67
CA ALA A 47 1.37 -1.27 6.85
C ALA A 47 0.41 -2.40 6.45
N TYR A 48 -0.88 -2.25 6.78
CA TYR A 48 -1.95 -3.07 6.24
C TYR A 48 -2.62 -2.37 5.07
N VAL A 49 -2.95 -3.15 4.04
CA VAL A 49 -3.66 -2.69 2.85
C VAL A 49 -5.07 -3.24 2.89
N SER A 50 -6.04 -2.34 3.02
CA SER A 50 -7.47 -2.67 3.07
C SER A 50 -8.21 -2.01 1.91
N MET A 51 -9.38 -2.55 1.55
CA MET A 51 -10.29 -1.97 0.58
C MET A 51 -11.50 -1.43 1.34
N GLY A 52 -11.70 -0.12 1.27
CA GLY A 52 -12.85 0.56 1.85
C GLY A 52 -13.87 0.96 0.79
N THR A 53 -15.00 1.50 1.25
CA THR A 53 -16.00 2.13 0.39
C THR A 53 -16.29 3.55 0.86
N PHE A 54 -16.71 4.41 -0.07
CA PHE A 54 -17.16 5.76 0.22
C PHE A 54 -18.20 6.21 -0.81
N PHE A 55 -19.07 7.14 -0.45
CA PHE A 55 -20.04 7.71 -1.37
C PHE A 55 -19.44 8.85 -2.19
N SER A 56 -19.73 8.86 -3.50
CA SER A 56 -19.27 9.90 -4.41
C SER A 56 -19.92 11.24 -4.07
N SER A 57 -19.13 12.29 -3.90
CA SER A 57 -19.65 13.65 -3.71
C SER A 57 -20.30 14.25 -4.96
N LYS A 58 -20.03 13.68 -6.15
CA LYS A 58 -20.55 14.16 -7.43
C LYS A 58 -21.78 13.41 -7.93
N LYS A 59 -22.06 12.23 -7.37
CA LYS A 59 -23.16 11.35 -7.79
C LYS A 59 -23.77 10.70 -6.55
N GLU A 60 -24.90 11.22 -6.12
CA GLU A 60 -25.64 10.68 -4.97
C GLU A 60 -25.91 9.18 -5.15
N GLY A 61 -25.78 8.43 -4.05
CA GLY A 61 -26.02 6.98 -4.02
C GLY A 61 -24.95 6.13 -4.72
N ARG A 62 -23.94 6.73 -5.37
CA ARG A 62 -22.86 5.95 -6.00
C ARG A 62 -21.76 5.61 -5.00
N GLU A 63 -21.74 4.37 -4.55
CA GLU A 63 -20.64 3.81 -3.76
C GLU A 63 -19.41 3.57 -4.65
N GLN A 64 -18.24 4.01 -4.17
CA GLN A 64 -16.95 3.88 -4.82
C GLN A 64 -15.94 3.26 -3.86
N LEU A 65 -14.89 2.64 -4.42
CA LEU A 65 -13.89 1.92 -3.65
C LEU A 65 -12.70 2.83 -3.29
N SER A 66 -12.17 2.66 -2.08
CA SER A 66 -10.95 3.29 -1.61
C SER A 66 -9.89 2.26 -1.25
N LEU A 67 -8.63 2.66 -1.39
CA LEU A 67 -7.49 1.93 -0.83
C LEU A 67 -7.16 2.58 0.52
N ASN A 68 -7.20 1.80 1.58
CA ASN A 68 -6.87 2.26 2.92
C ASN A 68 -5.54 1.63 3.34
N ILE A 69 -4.62 2.45 3.81
CA ILE A 69 -3.33 2.02 4.33
C ILE A 69 -3.30 2.35 5.82
N ASP A 70 -3.31 1.32 6.65
CA ASP A 70 -3.50 1.43 8.10
C ASP A 70 -2.27 0.90 8.85
N ALA A 71 -2.12 1.32 10.12
CA ALA A 71 -1.05 0.91 11.03
C ALA A 71 0.35 1.02 10.41
N ILE A 72 0.65 2.21 9.89
CA ILE A 72 1.89 2.51 9.18
C ILE A 72 3.05 2.58 10.17
N VAL A 73 4.07 1.74 9.97
CA VAL A 73 5.26 1.67 10.81
C VAL A 73 6.52 1.87 9.96
N PRO A 74 7.34 2.90 10.23
CA PRO A 74 8.60 3.12 9.53
C PRO A 74 9.62 1.98 9.75
N LYS A 75 10.14 1.42 8.65
CA LYS A 75 11.21 0.40 8.67
C LYS A 75 12.59 1.01 8.66
N SER A 76 12.84 1.90 7.69
CA SER A 76 14.17 2.39 7.40
C SER A 76 14.61 3.41 8.45
N LEU A 77 15.91 3.45 8.74
CA LEU A 77 16.47 4.44 9.67
C LEU A 77 16.10 5.86 9.22
N LYS A 78 16.15 6.10 7.90
CA LYS A 78 15.72 7.35 7.26
C LYS A 78 14.24 7.64 7.55
N ALA A 79 13.34 6.69 7.35
CA ALA A 79 11.91 6.89 7.61
C ALA A 79 11.61 7.14 9.09
N LYS A 80 12.34 6.47 10.00
CA LYS A 80 12.25 6.71 11.46
C LYS A 80 12.76 8.08 11.90
N VAL A 81 13.83 8.56 11.27
CA VAL A 81 14.38 9.90 11.54
C VAL A 81 13.44 10.97 10.95
N LEU A 82 12.97 10.77 9.73
CA LEU A 82 12.00 11.68 9.10
C LEU A 82 10.68 11.74 9.88
N SER A 83 10.13 10.62 10.35
CA SER A 83 8.91 10.64 11.15
C SER A 83 9.05 11.39 12.48
N LYS A 84 10.28 11.50 13.02
CA LYS A 84 10.58 12.26 14.24
C LYS A 84 10.86 13.74 13.98
N LEU A 85 11.26 14.10 12.76
CA LEU A 85 11.60 15.47 12.35
C LEU A 85 10.49 16.15 11.53
N SER A 86 9.47 15.41 11.10
CA SER A 86 8.32 15.98 10.41
C SER A 86 7.65 17.03 11.31
N LEU A 87 7.40 18.21 10.73
CA LEU A 87 6.74 19.36 11.37
C LEU A 87 5.25 19.16 11.66
N GLY A 88 4.69 18.00 11.30
CA GLY A 88 3.31 17.60 11.60
C GLY A 88 3.24 16.11 11.91
N GLU A 89 2.21 15.70 12.65
CA GLU A 89 1.97 14.29 12.93
C GLU A 89 1.62 13.57 11.62
N PRO A 90 2.34 12.47 11.29
CA PRO A 90 2.02 11.69 10.11
C PRO A 90 0.60 11.11 10.21
N ALA A 91 -0.02 10.85 9.05
CA ALA A 91 -1.36 10.26 9.03
C ALA A 91 -1.37 8.87 9.67
N ASP A 92 -2.29 8.63 10.62
CA ASP A 92 -2.55 7.29 11.17
C ASP A 92 -3.04 6.31 10.09
N ILE A 93 -3.82 6.86 9.14
CA ILE A 93 -4.40 6.13 8.01
C ILE A 93 -4.26 6.98 6.74
N VAL A 94 -3.83 6.35 5.65
CA VAL A 94 -3.87 6.95 4.31
C VAL A 94 -5.03 6.36 3.51
N VAL A 95 -5.98 7.21 3.10
CA VAL A 95 -7.15 6.81 2.30
C VAL A 95 -7.04 7.35 0.87
N VAL A 96 -6.79 6.48 -0.10
CA VAL A 96 -6.80 6.81 -1.53
C VAL A 96 -8.16 6.51 -2.12
N LYS A 97 -8.97 7.56 -2.30
CA LYS A 97 -10.28 7.48 -2.98
C LYS A 97 -10.10 7.20 -4.47
N THR A 98 -10.85 6.25 -5.02
CA THR A 98 -10.87 5.94 -6.46
C THR A 98 -12.26 6.16 -7.05
N HIS A 99 -12.37 6.20 -8.38
CA HIS A 99 -13.68 6.23 -9.03
C HIS A 99 -14.27 4.84 -9.31
N ALA A 100 -13.56 3.78 -8.93
CA ALA A 100 -13.96 2.41 -9.19
C ALA A 100 -15.19 2.02 -8.37
N THR A 101 -16.12 1.30 -8.99
CA THR A 101 -17.30 0.71 -8.32
C THR A 101 -17.26 -0.81 -8.28
N ASN A 102 -16.18 -1.41 -8.81
CA ASN A 102 -15.94 -2.85 -8.79
C ASN A 102 -14.43 -3.11 -8.65
N SER A 103 -14.08 -4.33 -8.28
CA SER A 103 -12.70 -4.70 -7.97
C SER A 103 -11.75 -4.67 -9.16
N LYS A 104 -12.23 -4.91 -10.40
CA LYS A 104 -11.39 -4.86 -11.60
C LYS A 104 -10.94 -3.42 -11.88
N ASP A 105 -11.89 -2.49 -11.90
CA ASP A 105 -11.60 -1.07 -12.10
C ASP A 105 -10.75 -0.51 -10.95
N PHE A 106 -10.95 -1.03 -9.74
CA PHE A 106 -10.15 -0.66 -8.58
C PHE A 106 -8.68 -1.05 -8.77
N ILE A 107 -8.39 -2.30 -9.16
CA ILE A 107 -7.02 -2.75 -9.45
C ILE A 107 -6.37 -1.82 -10.48
N THR A 108 -7.05 -1.56 -11.61
CA THR A 108 -6.55 -0.64 -12.64
C THR A 108 -6.32 0.77 -12.10
N ALA A 109 -7.23 1.30 -11.27
CA ALA A 109 -7.10 2.61 -10.67
C ALA A 109 -5.88 2.72 -9.73
N ILE A 110 -5.53 1.64 -9.01
CA ILE A 110 -4.35 1.60 -8.15
C ILE A 110 -3.05 1.53 -8.96
N TRP A 111 -3.03 0.75 -10.04
CA TRP A 111 -1.87 0.67 -10.94
C TRP A 111 -1.53 2.02 -11.59
N ASN A 112 -2.54 2.83 -11.89
CA ASN A 112 -2.37 4.15 -12.49
C ASN A 112 -1.95 5.24 -11.49
N ARG A 113 -1.76 4.91 -10.20
CA ARG A 113 -1.29 5.89 -9.22
C ARG A 113 0.22 6.09 -9.33
N SER A 114 0.65 7.33 -9.08
CA SER A 114 2.06 7.66 -9.03
C SER A 114 2.76 6.93 -7.87
N SER A 115 4.02 6.56 -8.07
CA SER A 115 4.84 5.84 -7.09
C SER A 115 5.06 6.62 -5.78
N SER A 116 4.90 7.95 -5.81
CA SER A 116 5.08 8.83 -4.64
C SER A 116 3.79 9.22 -3.93
N LEU A 117 2.62 8.80 -4.43
CA LEU A 117 1.32 9.23 -3.89
C LEU A 117 1.17 8.92 -2.39
N LEU A 118 1.38 7.66 -2.00
CA LEU A 118 1.17 7.22 -0.62
C LEU A 118 2.13 7.92 0.35
N GLU A 119 3.38 8.11 -0.05
CA GLU A 119 4.37 8.82 0.77
C GLU A 119 4.00 10.29 0.97
N LYS A 120 3.48 10.95 -0.07
CA LYS A 120 2.99 12.33 0.03
C LYS A 120 1.79 12.43 0.97
N MET A 121 0.79 11.56 0.82
CA MET A 121 -0.40 11.58 1.67
C MET A 121 -0.08 11.22 3.13
N TYR A 122 0.87 10.30 3.36
CA TYR A 122 1.33 9.97 4.71
C TYR A 122 2.00 11.14 5.41
N LYS A 123 2.82 11.93 4.68
CA LYS A 123 3.54 13.08 5.24
C LYS A 123 2.68 14.34 5.35
N ASN A 124 1.75 14.53 4.41
CA ASN A 124 0.89 15.72 4.31
C ASN A 124 -0.58 15.28 4.13
N PRO A 125 -1.28 14.90 5.21
CA PRO A 125 -2.66 14.42 5.14
C PRO A 125 -3.69 15.48 4.70
N GLU A 126 -3.37 16.77 4.77
CA GLU A 126 -4.28 17.89 4.45
C GLU A 126 -4.20 18.39 2.99
N GLY A 127 -3.48 17.69 2.10
CA GLY A 127 -3.28 18.07 0.70
C GLY A 127 -4.42 17.73 -0.26
#